data_AF-A0A814L847-F1
#
_entry.id   AF-A0A814L847-F1
#
_cell.length_a   1.000
_cell.length_b   1.000
_cell.length_c   1.000
_cell.angle_alpha   90.00
_cell.angle_beta   90.00
_cell.angle_gamma   90.00
#
_symmetry.space_group_name_H-M   'P 1'
#
loop_
_entity.id
_entity.type
_entity.pdbx_description
1 polymer ?
#
loop_
_entity_poly.entity_id
_entity_poly.type
_entity_poly.pdbx_seq_one_letter_code
_entity_poly.pdbx_strand_id
1 'polypeptide(L)'
;MDETPRGSDEVDLNKSLQEVLKSAARNDGLARGLRESVKSLDRREAHLCVLASNCDEPNYVKLIEALCAEHNINLLRVDDNKKLGEWAGLCKLDKDGKARKVVRCSCCVVRDFGEETQAHDQLLEHMKKAKQSA
;
A
#
# COMPACT_ATOMS: atom_id res chain seq x y z
N MET A 1 -17.37 18.33 15.37
CA MET A 1 -16.88 19.40 14.47
C MET A 1 -16.33 18.69 13.26
N ASP A 2 -17.17 18.54 12.25
CA ASP A 2 -16.85 17.96 10.95
C ASP A 2 -16.31 19.10 10.08
N GLU A 3 -15.05 19.03 9.66
CA GLU A 3 -14.48 19.93 8.66
C GLU A 3 -14.05 19.12 7.44
N THR A 4 -14.86 19.20 6.38
CA THR A 4 -14.52 18.76 5.03
C THR A 4 -14.01 19.94 4.21
N PRO A 5 -12.71 20.01 3.86
CA PRO A 5 -12.25 20.86 2.77
C PRO A 5 -12.33 20.10 1.43
N ARG A 6 -13.26 20.54 0.58
CA ARG A 6 -13.55 20.06 -0.79
C ARG A 6 -12.49 20.49 -1.82
N GLY A 7 -11.29 19.92 -1.71
CA GLY A 7 -10.23 20.05 -2.73
C GLY A 7 -9.37 18.80 -2.84
N SER A 8 -9.96 17.63 -2.54
CA SER A 8 -9.31 16.64 -1.70
C SER A 8 -9.21 15.22 -2.27
N ASP A 9 -9.59 14.96 -3.53
CA ASP A 9 -9.71 13.57 -4.01
C ASP A 9 -8.37 12.77 -3.99
N GLU A 10 -7.23 13.39 -4.35
CA GLU A 10 -5.91 12.72 -4.29
C GLU A 10 -5.35 12.64 -2.87
N VAL A 11 -5.63 13.64 -2.03
CA VAL A 11 -5.19 13.68 -0.63
C VAL A 11 -5.97 12.66 0.20
N ASP A 12 -7.23 12.45 -0.13
CA ASP A 12 -8.11 11.48 0.51
C ASP A 12 -7.70 10.06 0.13
N LEU A 13 -7.35 9.78 -1.13
CA LEU A 13 -6.82 8.46 -1.54
C LEU A 13 -5.56 8.05 -0.77
N ASN A 14 -4.60 8.96 -0.63
CA ASN A 14 -3.36 8.68 0.09
C ASN A 14 -3.59 8.46 1.60
N LYS A 15 -4.55 9.19 2.19
CA LYS A 15 -4.96 8.97 3.59
C LYS A 15 -5.69 7.65 3.78
N SER A 16 -6.63 7.32 2.88
CA SER A 16 -7.33 6.05 2.89
C SER A 16 -6.35 4.89 2.73
N LEU A 17 -5.35 5.01 1.86
CA LEU A 17 -4.25 4.06 1.73
C LEU A 17 -3.48 3.87 3.04
N GLN A 18 -3.13 4.97 3.69
CA GLN A 18 -2.41 4.94 4.95
C GLN A 18 -3.22 4.24 6.05
N GLU A 19 -4.53 4.48 6.12
CA GLU A 19 -5.42 3.85 7.10
C GLU A 19 -5.57 2.34 6.83
N VAL A 20 -5.77 1.96 5.57
CA VAL A 20 -5.85 0.56 5.13
C VAL A 20 -4.55 -0.19 5.44
N LEU A 21 -3.39 0.40 5.18
CA LEU A 21 -2.10 -0.20 5.51
C LEU A 21 -1.91 -0.34 7.03
N LYS A 22 -2.33 0.64 7.84
CA LYS A 22 -2.26 0.55 9.30
C LYS A 22 -3.18 -0.54 9.85
N SER A 23 -4.39 -0.68 9.32
CA SER A 23 -5.32 -1.75 9.71
C SER A 23 -4.81 -3.12 9.32
N ALA A 24 -4.31 -3.27 8.09
CA ALA A 24 -3.66 -4.51 7.64
C ALA A 24 -2.42 -4.86 8.50
N ALA A 25 -1.63 -3.86 8.92
CA ALA A 25 -0.49 -4.06 9.81
C ALA A 25 -0.90 -4.58 11.19
N ARG A 26 -2.01 -4.10 11.75
CA ARG A 26 -2.53 -4.56 13.05
C ARG A 26 -2.98 -6.03 13.02
N ASN A 27 -3.39 -6.51 11.85
CA ASN A 27 -3.92 -7.85 11.64
C ASN A 27 -2.90 -8.84 11.05
N ASP A 28 -1.61 -8.50 11.05
CA ASP A 28 -0.53 -9.30 10.43
C ASP A 28 -0.78 -9.65 8.94
N GLY A 29 -1.60 -8.83 8.26
CA GLY A 29 -2.02 -9.03 6.87
C GLY A 29 -1.10 -8.39 5.84
N LEU A 30 0.05 -7.83 6.24
CA LEU A 30 0.99 -7.15 5.35
C LEU A 30 2.24 -7.99 5.06
N ALA A 31 2.47 -8.25 3.78
CA ALA A 31 3.73 -8.80 3.27
C ALA A 31 4.67 -7.66 2.87
N ARG A 32 5.83 -7.58 3.51
CA ARG A 32 6.81 -6.50 3.33
C ARG A 32 8.10 -7.02 2.71
N GLY A 33 8.46 -6.45 1.57
CA GLY A 33 9.69 -6.78 0.86
C GLY A 33 9.52 -7.87 -0.21
N LEU A 34 10.47 -7.90 -1.15
CA LEU A 34 10.31 -8.57 -2.44
C LEU A 34 9.94 -10.05 -2.33
N ARG A 35 10.66 -10.81 -1.52
CA ARG A 35 10.48 -12.26 -1.43
C ARG A 35 9.11 -12.65 -0.90
N GLU A 36 8.62 -11.88 0.07
CA GLU A 36 7.32 -12.15 0.69
C GLU A 36 6.17 -11.64 -0.18
N SER A 37 6.37 -10.48 -0.84
CA SER A 37 5.44 -9.95 -1.84
C SER A 37 5.27 -10.91 -3.02
N VAL A 38 6.36 -11.38 -3.63
CA VAL A 38 6.29 -12.38 -4.72
C VAL A 38 5.58 -13.65 -4.26
N LYS A 39 5.93 -14.18 -3.09
CA LYS A 39 5.30 -15.39 -2.55
C LYS A 39 3.79 -15.23 -2.30
N SER A 40 3.33 -14.05 -1.87
CA SER A 40 1.91 -13.78 -1.64
C SER A 40 1.13 -13.53 -2.93
N LEU A 41 1.78 -12.91 -3.92
CA LEU A 41 1.25 -12.78 -5.28
C LEU A 41 1.07 -14.17 -5.93
N ASP A 42 2.10 -15.03 -5.87
CA ASP A 42 2.07 -16.39 -6.45
C ASP A 42 0.99 -17.27 -5.81
N ARG A 43 0.79 -17.13 -4.48
CA ARG A 43 -0.24 -17.88 -3.74
C ARG A 43 -1.66 -17.35 -3.97
N ARG A 44 -1.83 -16.24 -4.69
CA ARG A 44 -3.12 -15.57 -4.92
C ARG A 44 -3.81 -15.15 -3.62
N GLU A 45 -3.04 -14.91 -2.57
CA GLU A 45 -3.53 -14.39 -1.29
C GLU A 45 -3.48 -12.86 -1.25
N ALA A 46 -2.90 -12.23 -2.28
CA ALA A 46 -2.71 -10.79 -2.36
C ALA A 46 -3.92 -10.09 -2.97
N HIS A 47 -4.47 -9.12 -2.25
CA HIS A 47 -5.57 -8.28 -2.73
C HIS A 47 -5.08 -6.96 -3.34
N LEU A 48 -4.02 -6.40 -2.77
CA LEU A 48 -3.45 -5.12 -3.17
C LEU A 48 -1.92 -5.18 -3.16
N CYS A 49 -1.29 -4.66 -4.20
CA CYS A 49 0.14 -4.42 -4.24
C CYS A 49 0.44 -2.92 -4.31
N VAL A 50 1.36 -2.47 -3.47
CA VAL A 50 1.84 -1.09 -3.46
C VAL A 50 3.33 -1.09 -3.76
N LEU A 51 3.70 -0.36 -4.80
CA LEU A 51 5.05 -0.24 -5.31
C LEU A 51 5.55 1.20 -5.15
N ALA A 52 6.78 1.38 -4.72
CA ALA A 52 7.40 2.70 -4.72
C ALA A 52 7.97 3.02 -6.11
N SER A 53 7.74 4.23 -6.64
CA SER A 53 8.30 4.65 -7.92
C SER A 53 9.81 4.89 -7.86
N ASN A 54 10.35 5.25 -6.70
CA ASN A 54 11.78 5.48 -6.47
C ASN A 54 12.55 4.16 -6.20
N CYS A 55 12.28 3.12 -7.00
CA CYS A 55 13.05 1.87 -6.98
C CYS A 55 14.26 1.98 -7.91
N ASP A 56 15.47 1.82 -7.37
CA ASP A 56 16.72 1.96 -8.11
C ASP A 56 16.92 0.85 -9.17
N GLU A 57 16.31 -0.32 -8.98
CA GLU A 57 16.50 -1.48 -9.83
C GLU A 57 15.27 -1.74 -10.73
N PRO A 58 15.37 -1.62 -12.06
CA PRO A 58 14.23 -1.75 -12.96
C PRO A 58 13.70 -3.18 -13.05
N ASN A 59 14.53 -4.18 -12.76
CA ASN A 59 14.11 -5.58 -12.70
C ASN A 59 13.05 -5.80 -11.60
N TYR A 60 13.17 -5.07 -10.49
CA TYR A 60 12.25 -5.13 -9.39
C TYR A 60 10.83 -4.71 -9.79
N VAL A 61 10.75 -3.55 -10.45
CA VAL A 61 9.50 -2.96 -10.94
C VAL A 61 8.85 -3.89 -11.96
N LYS A 62 9.62 -4.40 -12.93
CA LYS A 62 9.13 -5.32 -13.96
C LYS A 62 8.58 -6.61 -13.37
N LEU A 63 9.25 -7.20 -12.37
CA LEU A 63 8.79 -8.45 -11.75
C LEU A 63 7.44 -8.26 -11.07
N ILE A 64 7.27 -7.19 -10.29
CA ILE A 64 6.03 -6.94 -9.58
C ILE A 64 4.91 -6.58 -10.55
N GLU A 65 5.19 -5.77 -11.56
CA GLU A 65 4.20 -5.42 -12.59
C GLU A 65 3.72 -6.64 -13.38
N ALA A 66 4.64 -7.52 -13.78
CA ALA A 66 4.29 -8.76 -14.46
C ALA A 66 3.42 -9.66 -13.59
N LEU A 67 3.80 -9.88 -12.32
CA LEU A 67 3.02 -10.71 -11.40
C LEU A 67 1.65 -10.13 -11.09
N CYS A 68 1.55 -8.80 -10.93
CA CYS A 68 0.26 -8.13 -10.71
C CYS A 68 -0.64 -8.23 -11.95
N ALA A 69 -0.08 -8.12 -13.16
CA ALA A 69 -0.81 -8.27 -14.41
C ALA A 69 -1.30 -9.71 -14.62
N GLU A 70 -0.45 -10.72 -14.38
CA GLU A 70 -0.82 -12.13 -14.53
C GLU A 70 -1.91 -12.58 -13.54
N HIS A 71 -1.88 -12.08 -12.31
CA HIS A 71 -2.82 -12.47 -11.27
C HIS A 71 -4.02 -11.52 -11.12
N ASN A 72 -4.15 -10.49 -11.96
CA ASN A 72 -5.20 -9.46 -11.93
C ASN A 72 -5.29 -8.67 -10.61
N ILE A 73 -4.17 -8.51 -9.93
CA ILE A 73 -4.08 -7.84 -8.63
C ILE A 73 -3.97 -6.33 -8.85
N ASN A 74 -4.61 -5.54 -7.98
CA ASN A 74 -4.55 -4.09 -8.08
C ASN A 74 -3.15 -3.59 -7.70
N LEU A 75 -2.53 -2.80 -8.59
CA LEU A 75 -1.23 -2.16 -8.37
C LEU A 75 -1.44 -0.67 -8.07
N LEU A 76 -0.84 -0.18 -6.98
CA LEU A 76 -0.67 1.25 -6.72
C LEU A 76 0.78 1.64 -6.73
N ARG A 77 1.05 2.85 -7.21
CA ARG A 77 2.37 3.46 -7.15
C ARG A 77 2.36 4.60 -6.13
N VAL A 78 3.41 4.69 -5.34
CA VAL A 78 3.65 5.79 -4.37
C VAL A 78 5.03 6.37 -4.62
N ASP A 79 5.17 7.68 -4.47
CA ASP A 79 6.38 8.41 -4.87
C ASP A 79 7.64 7.99 -4.08
N ASP A 80 7.49 7.80 -2.76
CA ASP A 80 8.62 7.65 -1.84
C ASP A 80 8.59 6.34 -1.04
N ASN A 81 9.69 5.58 -1.13
CA ASN A 81 9.92 4.33 -0.41
C ASN A 81 9.97 4.54 1.12
N LYS A 82 10.35 5.75 1.55
CA LYS A 82 10.38 6.13 2.98
C LYS A 82 8.97 6.34 3.54
N LYS A 83 8.09 7.03 2.79
CA LYS A 83 6.69 7.22 3.18
C LYS A 83 5.97 5.89 3.27
N LEU A 84 6.18 5.02 2.28
CA LEU A 84 5.66 3.64 2.32
C LEU A 84 6.16 2.85 3.52
N GLY A 85 7.45 2.96 3.84
CA GLY A 85 8.02 2.32 5.02
C GLY A 85 7.37 2.78 6.33
N GLU A 86 7.09 4.07 6.46
CA GLU A 86 6.39 4.62 7.61
C GLU A 86 4.95 4.10 7.70
N TRP A 87 4.22 4.06 6.58
CA TRP A 87 2.85 3.56 6.52
C TRP A 87 2.74 2.06 6.79
N ALA A 88 3.73 1.29 6.36
CA ALA A 88 3.84 -0.14 6.64
C ALA A 88 4.31 -0.45 8.09
N GLY A 89 4.47 0.57 8.94
CA GLY A 89 4.89 0.40 10.33
C GLY A 89 6.37 0.08 10.52
N LEU A 90 7.20 0.24 9.48
CA LEU A 90 8.65 0.03 9.54
C LEU A 90 9.39 1.24 10.11
N CYS A 91 8.86 1.83 11.18
CA CYS A 91 9.45 2.96 11.86
C CYS A 91 9.63 2.69 13.35
N LYS A 92 10.73 3.19 13.91
CA LYS A 92 10.89 3.31 15.37
C LYS A 92 10.41 4.69 15.80
N LEU A 93 9.45 4.70 16.71
CA LEU A 93 8.92 5.89 17.36
C LEU A 93 9.86 6.28 18.51
N ASP A 94 10.20 7.57 18.59
CA ASP A 94 10.82 8.15 19.78
C ASP A 94 9.75 8.43 20.86
N LYS A 95 10.18 8.83 22.06
CA LYS A 95 9.30 9.12 23.21
C LYS A 95 8.22 10.18 22.94
N ASP A 96 8.45 11.04 21.95
CA ASP A 96 7.52 12.11 21.53
C ASP A 96 6.60 11.68 20.36
N GLY A 97 6.59 10.39 20.01
CA GLY A 97 5.74 9.85 18.93
C GLY A 97 6.21 10.19 17.51
N LYS A 98 7.41 10.77 17.34
CA LYS A 98 7.99 11.07 16.02
C LYS A 98 8.79 9.87 15.48
N ALA A 99 8.65 9.60 14.19
CA ALA A 99 9.38 8.53 13.50
C ALA A 99 10.84 8.93 13.26
N ARG A 100 11.79 8.26 13.94
CA ARG A 100 13.22 8.61 13.86
C ARG A 100 14.04 7.67 12.98
N LYS A 101 13.70 6.39 12.96
CA LYS A 101 14.37 5.36 12.15
C LYS A 101 13.34 4.67 11.25
N VAL A 102 13.07 5.28 10.11
CA VAL A 102 12.20 4.71 9.07
C VAL A 102 13.05 3.83 8.15
N VAL A 103 12.71 2.55 8.07
CA VAL A 103 13.26 1.63 7.08
C VAL A 103 12.49 1.81 5.78
N ARG A 104 13.19 1.81 4.65
CA ARG A 104 12.58 1.99 3.32
C ARG A 104 11.79 0.71 2.95
N CYS A 105 10.54 0.85 2.50
CA CYS A 105 9.78 -0.23 1.84
C CYS A 105 9.72 0.08 0.34
N SER A 106 10.21 -0.82 -0.51
CA SER A 106 10.09 -0.71 -1.96
C SER A 106 8.80 -1.36 -2.48
N CYS A 107 8.41 -2.50 -1.91
CA CYS A 107 7.13 -3.15 -2.19
C CYS A 107 6.46 -3.66 -0.92
N CYS A 108 5.16 -3.43 -0.85
CA CYS A 108 4.33 -3.81 0.27
C CYS A 108 3.04 -4.40 -0.33
N VAL A 109 2.64 -5.60 0.09
CA VAL A 109 1.47 -6.33 -0.42
C VAL A 109 0.50 -6.60 0.71
N VAL A 110 -0.78 -6.31 0.50
CA VAL A 110 -1.84 -6.59 1.47
C VAL A 110 -2.48 -7.94 1.15
N ARG A 111 -2.37 -8.85 2.11
CA ARG A 111 -2.97 -10.19 2.10
C ARG A 111 -4.30 -10.20 2.84
N ASP A 112 -4.38 -9.45 3.93
CA ASP A 112 -5.60 -9.31 4.71
C ASP A 112 -5.74 -7.87 5.21
N PHE A 113 -6.92 -7.30 5.03
CA PHE A 113 -7.27 -5.97 5.51
C PHE A 113 -7.79 -6.02 6.96
N GLY A 114 -8.32 -7.17 7.36
CA GLY A 114 -8.89 -7.53 8.65
C GLY A 114 -10.13 -6.74 9.10
N GLU A 115 -10.10 -5.41 9.10
CA GLU A 115 -11.26 -4.56 9.42
C GLU A 115 -11.80 -3.88 8.16
N GLU A 116 -13.06 -4.16 7.82
CA GLU A 116 -13.80 -3.42 6.78
C GLU A 116 -14.06 -1.99 7.28
N THR A 117 -13.22 -1.08 6.83
CA THR A 117 -13.31 0.36 7.12
C THR A 117 -13.84 1.09 5.89
N GLN A 118 -14.47 2.26 6.09
CA GLN A 118 -14.93 3.10 4.97
C GLN A 118 -13.79 3.44 3.99
N ALA A 119 -12.56 3.55 4.50
CA ALA A 119 -11.35 3.74 3.71
C ALA A 119 -11.08 2.57 2.74
N HIS A 120 -11.35 1.32 3.16
CA HIS A 120 -11.17 0.13 2.33
C HIS A 120 -12.16 0.11 1.16
N ASP A 121 -13.43 0.41 1.42
CA ASP A 121 -14.48 0.43 0.39
C ASP A 121 -14.25 1.54 -0.63
N GLN A 122 -13.90 2.74 -0.16
CA GLN A 122 -13.51 3.84 -1.04
C GLN A 122 -12.33 3.45 -1.93
N LEU A 123 -11.28 2.88 -1.34
CA LEU A 123 -10.07 2.50 -2.09
C LEU A 123 -10.39 1.43 -3.14
N LEU A 124 -11.16 0.41 -2.79
CA LEU A 124 -11.62 -0.60 -3.74
C LEU A 124 -12.53 -0.03 -4.84
N GLU A 125 -13.45 0.87 -4.51
CA GLU A 125 -14.30 1.52 -5.50
C GLU A 125 -13.50 2.39 -6.47
N HIS A 126 -12.54 3.16 -5.96
CA HIS A 126 -11.63 3.96 -6.78
C HIS A 126 -10.76 3.06 -7.66
N MET A 127 -10.30 1.93 -7.17
CA MET A 127 -9.56 0.95 -7.96
C MET A 127 -10.40 0.25 -9.02
N LYS A 128 -11.66 -0.06 -8.70
CA LYS A 128 -12.61 -0.59 -9.68
C LYS A 128 -12.92 0.44 -10.76
N LYS A 129 -13.10 1.72 -10.40
CA LYS A 129 -13.29 2.83 -11.35
C LYS A 129 -12.05 3.04 -12.21
N ALA A 130 -10.85 3.01 -11.64
CA ALA A 130 -9.58 3.14 -12.36
C ALA A 130 -9.33 1.98 -13.34
N LYS A 131 -9.78 0.76 -12.99
CA LYS A 131 -9.79 -0.40 -13.90
C LYS A 131 -10.85 -0.30 -15.00
N GLN A 132 -11.92 0.47 -14.82
CA GLN A 132 -12.99 0.67 -15.80
C GLN A 132 -12.71 1.81 -16.80
N SER A 133 -11.73 2.67 -16.52
CA SER A 133 -11.32 3.77 -17.41
C SER A 133 -10.16 3.41 -18.35
N ALA A 134 -9.81 2.13 -18.47
CA ALA A 134 -8.74 1.62 -19.34
C ALA A 134 -9.30 0.66 -20.40
#